data_AF-A0A177L4T7-F1
#
_entry.id   AF-A0A177L4T7-F1
#
_cell.length_a   1.000
_cell.length_b   1.000
_cell.length_c   1.000
_cell.angle_alpha   90.00
_cell.angle_beta   90.00
_cell.angle_gamma   90.00
#
_symmetry.space_group_name_H-M   'P 1'
#
loop_
_entity.id
_entity.type
_entity.pdbx_description
1 polymer ?
#
loop_
_entity_poly.entity_id
_entity_poly.type
_entity_poly.pdbx_seq_one_letter_code
_entity_poly.pdbx_strand_id
1 'polypeptide(L)' 'MKKSQIEYKIAELKMDYMRVQGDIEKLESTGHGTTKAEEMLTAMELELKALNEQLLAATE' A
#
# COMPACT_ATOMS: atom_id res chain seq x y z
N MET A 1 -17.78 6.83 2.29
CA MET A 1 -17.41 6.27 0.96
C MET A 1 -18.22 4.99 0.76
N LYS A 2 -18.63 4.60 -0.46
CA LYS A 2 -19.35 3.33 -0.63
C LYS A 2 -18.39 2.15 -0.43
N LYS A 3 -18.88 1.03 0.11
CA LYS A 3 -18.10 -0.22 0.31
C LYS A 3 -17.27 -0.60 -0.91
N SER A 4 -17.90 -0.65 -2.09
CA SER A 4 -17.22 -0.99 -3.36
C SER A 4 -16.09 -0.04 -3.75
N GLN A 5 -16.19 1.24 -3.39
CA GLN A 5 -15.13 2.22 -3.65
C GLN A 5 -13.95 2.02 -2.68
N ILE A 6 -14.22 1.62 -1.43
CA ILE A 6 -13.18 1.29 -0.45
C ILE A 6 -12.43 0.04 -0.91
N GLU A 7 -13.14 -1.01 -1.30
CA GLU A 7 -12.55 -2.25 -1.83
C GLU A 7 -11.70 -2.00 -3.08
N TYR A 8 -12.18 -1.16 -3.99
CA TYR A 8 -11.42 -0.77 -5.18
C TYR A 8 -10.11 -0.07 -4.81
N LYS A 9 -10.15 0.92 -3.91
CA LYS A 9 -8.94 1.63 -3.44
C LYS A 9 -7.97 0.71 -2.73
N ILE A 10 -8.46 -0.23 -1.91
CA ILE A 10 -7.60 -1.24 -1.27
C ILE A 10 -6.91 -2.10 -2.33
N ALA A 11 -7.63 -2.52 -3.37
CA ALA A 11 -7.06 -3.32 -4.45
C ALA A 11 -5.98 -2.54 -5.22
N GLU A 12 -6.25 -1.28 -5.57
CA GLU A 12 -5.30 -0.39 -6.23
C GLU A 12 -4.04 -0.18 -5.38
N LEU A 13 -4.21 0.15 -4.10
CA LEU A 13 -3.10 0.38 -3.17
C LEU A 13 -2.23 -0.88 -2.99
N LYS A 14 -2.83 -2.07 -2.98
CA LYS A 14 -2.08 -3.34 -2.94
C LYS A 14 -1.27 -3.58 -4.20
N MET A 15 -1.79 -3.19 -5.37
CA MET A 15 -1.04 -3.30 -6.63
C MET A 15 0.17 -2.38 -6.64
N ASP A 16 0.00 -1.14 -6.18
CA ASP A 16 1.12 -0.20 -6.03
C ASP A 16 2.13 -0.65 -4.98
N TYR A 17 1.67 -1.20 -3.86
CA TYR A 17 2.54 -1.77 -2.82
C TYR A 17 3.46 -2.86 -3.40
N MET A 18 2.90 -3.81 -4.16
CA MET A 18 3.68 -4.87 -4.82
C MET A 18 4.72 -4.31 -5.80
N ARG A 19 4.37 -3.24 -6.53
CA ARG A 19 5.30 -2.57 -7.45
C ARG A 19 6.48 -1.95 -6.70
N VAL A 20 6.20 -1.22 -5.62
CA VAL A 20 7.25 -0.57 -4.81
C VAL A 20 8.15 -1.61 -4.12
N GLN A 21 7.60 -2.74 -3.68
CA GLN A 21 8.42 -3.85 -3.19
C GLN A 21 9.37 -4.40 -4.26
N GLY A 22 8.88 -4.61 -5.49
CA GLY A 22 9.75 -5.03 -6.60
C GLY A 22 10.83 -3.99 -6.93
N ASP A 23 10.52 -2.70 -6.83
CA ASP A 23 11.49 -1.62 -7.00
C ASP A 23 12.55 -1.64 -5.88
N ILE A 24 12.17 -1.96 -4.64
CA ILE A 24 13.11 -2.13 -3.51
C ILE A 24 14.07 -3.29 -3.77
N GLU A 25 13.56 -4.47 -4.13
CA GLU A 25 14.40 -5.64 -4.45
C GLU A 25 15.42 -5.31 -5.55
N LYS A 26 15.01 -4.52 -6.54
CA LYS A 26 15.89 -4.03 -7.61
C LYS A 26 16.93 -3.02 -7.11
N LEU A 27 16.55 -2.11 -6.22
CA LEU A 27 17.48 -1.15 -5.61
C LEU A 27 18.52 -1.87 -4.76
N GLU A 28 18.10 -2.84 -3.93
CA GLU A 28 19.00 -3.66 -3.13
C GLU A 28 19.98 -4.45 -4.00
N SER A 29 19.49 -5.12 -5.06
CA SER A 29 20.34 -5.91 -5.95
C SER A 29 21.37 -5.08 -6.73
N THR A 30 21.12 -3.78 -6.88
CA THR A 30 22.04 -2.84 -7.54
C THR A 30 22.88 -2.02 -6.55
N GLY A 31 22.75 -2.27 -5.24
CA GLY A 31 23.52 -1.59 -4.19
C GLY A 31 23.08 -0.14 -3.94
N HIS A 32 21.88 0.25 -4.36
CA HIS A 32 21.31 1.57 -4.10
C HIS A 32 20.52 1.57 -2.79
N GLY A 33 20.43 2.73 -2.14
CA GLY A 33 19.65 2.89 -0.92
C GLY A 33 18.14 2.78 -1.15
N THR A 34 17.46 2.07 -0.25
CA THR A 34 16.02 1.74 -0.29
C THR A 34 15.17 2.64 0.61
N THR A 35 15.78 3.44 1.47
CA THR A 35 15.10 4.16 2.58
C THR A 35 13.85 4.92 2.13
N LYS A 36 13.90 5.64 1.00
CA LYS A 36 12.73 6.37 0.47
C LYS A 36 11.59 5.44 0.06
N ALA A 37 11.90 4.31 -0.55
CA ALA A 37 10.89 3.34 -0.96
C ALA A 37 10.31 2.60 0.25
N GLU A 38 11.11 2.33 1.28
CA GLU A 38 10.65 1.78 2.56
C GLU A 38 9.71 2.75 3.32
N GLU A 39 10.03 4.05 3.32
CA GLU A 39 9.14 5.10 3.85
C GLU A 39 7.80 5.12 3.09
N MET A 40 7.84 4.96 1.76
CA MET A 40 6.62 4.84 0.95
C MET A 40 5.81 3.58 1.30
N LEU A 41 6.44 2.42 1.50
CA LEU A 41 5.74 1.20 1.95
C LEU A 41 5.05 1.43 3.30
N THR A 42 5.75 2.05 4.24
CA THR A 42 5.18 2.36 5.56
C THR A 42 3.95 3.26 5.45
N ALA A 43 4.02 4.29 4.60
CA ALA A 43 2.87 5.17 4.35
C ALA A 43 1.69 4.42 3.73
N MET A 44 1.95 3.53 2.77
CA MET A 44 0.92 2.69 2.15
C MET A 44 0.28 1.72 3.16
N GLU A 45 1.04 1.16 4.09
CA GLU A 45 0.51 0.28 5.14
C GLU A 45 -0.43 1.02 6.09
N LEU A 46 -0.10 2.26 6.45
CA LEU A 46 -0.98 3.12 7.25
C LEU A 46 -2.28 3.44 6.52
N GLU A 47 -2.19 3.77 5.23
CA GLU A 47 -3.37 4.03 4.40
C GLU A 47 -4.24 2.78 4.23
N LEU A 48 -3.62 1.61 4.00
CA LEU A 48 -4.33 0.35 3.87
C LEU A 48 -5.05 -0.03 5.16
N LYS A 49 -4.43 0.21 6.32
CA LYS A 49 -5.08 0.03 7.63
C LYS A 49 -6.30 0.94 7.76
N ALA A 50 -6.17 2.23 7.46
CA ALA A 50 -7.27 3.19 7.54
C ALA A 50 -8.43 2.84 6.58
N LEU A 51 -8.13 2.33 5.38
CA LEU A 51 -9.14 1.87 4.44
C LEU A 51 -9.87 0.61 4.93
N ASN A 52 -9.15 -0.34 5.54
CA ASN A 52 -9.79 -1.53 6.12
C ASN A 52 -10.69 -1.19 7.30
N GLU A 53 -10.30 -0.25 8.16
CA GLU A 53 -11.15 0.26 9.25
C GLU A 53 -12.43 0.91 8.70
N GLN A 54 -12.30 1.72 7.65
CA GLN A 54 -13.47 2.28 6.95
C GLN A 54 -14.33 1.22 6.28
N LEU A 55 -13.73 0.16 5.74
CA LEU A 55 -14.45 -0.96 5.12
C LEU A 55 -15.29 -1.70 6.15
N LEU A 56 -14.70 -1.99 7.31
CA LEU A 56 -15.39 -2.64 8.42
C LEU A 56 -16.59 -1.81 8.89
N ALA A 57 -16.37 -0.52 9.13
CA ALA A 57 -17.44 0.41 9.55
C ALA A 57 -18.54 0.59 8.48
N ALA A 58 -18.24 0.34 7.20
CA ALA A 58 -19.22 0.38 6.11
C ALA A 58 -19.97 -0.95 5.91
N THR A 59 -19.59 -2.01 6.65
CA THR A 59 -20.24 -3.33 6.63
C THR A 59 -21.09 -3.63 7.86
N GLU A 60 -20.98 -2.80 8.91
CA GLU A 60 -21.87 -2.78 10.09
C GLU A 60 -23.10 -1.91 9.84
#